data_AF-A0A9D6NBF4-F1
#
_entry.id   AF-A0A9D6NBF4-F1
#
_cell.length_a   1.000
_cell.length_b   1.000
_cell.length_c   1.000
_cell.angle_alpha   90.00
_cell.angle_beta   90.00
_cell.angle_gamma   90.00
#
_symmetry.space_group_name_H-M   'P 1'
#
loop_
_entity.id
_entity.type
_entity.pdbx_description
1 polymer ?
#
loop_
_entity_poly.entity_id
_entity_poly.type
_entity_poly.pdbx_seq_one_letter_code
_entity_poly.pdbx_strand_id
1 'polypeptide(L)'
;MPVGSHPTDSLTIAAVVAWLRDWLAGGSRPPLEAVESVLRKVEQAAAETERELLEQPDVDPELRGSMEGCLDAYELLREGLQGVCRSLSSDRREEAGVTLAILEAGSEELQHHRRAVAAWLEAPLPRCPRCGSAGPDWHCPGCRLDRLVPDADAVSSSSWETATLPPDFLLVHEAYRALQLGEGPLNRLLESVLPLEARMRSALTLSQREHPEIACAAQLCLEGIEDLREATETRAMKSVNQGWRQIFEAGRRLQELMPGILQAAGREVPVQEPQDSVSIQGPE
;
A
#
# COMPACT_ATOMS: atom_id res chain seq x y z
N MET A 1 -12.01 20.50 39.82
CA MET A 1 -11.73 20.80 38.40
C MET A 1 -10.23 21.09 38.27
N PRO A 2 -9.53 20.61 37.23
CA PRO A 2 -10.05 19.94 36.04
C PRO A 2 -9.99 18.41 36.16
N VAL A 3 -11.02 17.77 35.61
CA VAL A 3 -11.03 16.36 35.23
C VAL A 3 -10.17 16.29 33.97
N GLY A 4 -9.06 15.55 34.03
CA GLY A 4 -8.27 15.25 32.85
C GLY A 4 -9.10 14.40 31.91
N SER A 5 -9.68 15.02 30.90
CA SER A 5 -10.21 14.35 29.72
C SER A 5 -9.05 13.66 29.02
N HIS A 6 -8.85 12.37 29.28
CA HIS A 6 -8.03 11.55 28.40
C HIS A 6 -8.75 11.46 27.05
N PRO A 7 -8.11 11.86 25.94
CA PRO A 7 -8.70 11.69 24.63
C PRO A 7 -8.89 10.19 24.37
N THR A 8 -10.12 9.84 24.04
CA THR A 8 -10.65 8.49 23.81
C THR A 8 -10.07 7.79 22.57
N ASP A 9 -9.03 8.34 21.94
CA ASP A 9 -8.37 7.83 20.73
C ASP A 9 -7.11 7.00 20.98
N SER A 10 -6.76 6.72 22.24
CA SER A 10 -5.40 6.29 22.60
C SER A 10 -5.24 4.77 22.81
N LEU A 11 -5.71 3.94 21.88
CA LEU A 11 -5.40 2.48 21.86
C LEU A 11 -4.01 2.22 21.24
N THR A 12 -2.95 2.72 21.88
CA THR A 12 -1.55 2.60 21.43
C THR A 12 -0.61 2.17 22.57
N ILE A 13 0.58 1.67 22.23
CA ILE A 13 1.62 1.32 23.21
C ILE A 13 2.04 2.54 24.05
N ALA A 14 2.19 3.70 23.40
CA ALA A 14 2.55 4.95 24.09
C ALA A 14 1.52 5.36 25.14
N ALA A 15 0.23 5.11 24.89
CA ALA A 15 -0.83 5.36 25.85
C ALA A 15 -0.75 4.42 27.04
N VAL A 16 -0.49 3.12 26.80
CA VAL A 16 -0.30 2.13 27.87
C VAL A 16 0.90 2.51 28.75
N VAL A 17 2.03 2.89 28.15
CA VAL A 17 3.22 3.40 28.86
C VAL A 17 2.86 4.62 29.71
N ALA A 18 2.10 5.59 29.17
CA ALA A 18 1.68 6.77 29.91
C ALA A 18 0.77 6.43 31.09
N TRP A 19 -0.21 5.53 30.91
CA TRP A 19 -1.08 5.07 31.99
C TRP A 19 -0.32 4.35 33.09
N LEU A 20 0.65 3.49 32.73
CA LEU A 20 1.49 2.79 33.70
C LEU A 20 2.34 3.76 34.51
N ARG A 21 2.96 4.75 33.88
CA ARG A 21 3.73 5.79 34.58
C ARG A 21 2.86 6.56 35.58
N ASP A 22 1.66 6.98 35.17
CA ASP A 22 0.71 7.66 36.06
C ASP A 22 0.31 6.76 37.24
N TRP A 23 -0.08 5.52 36.95
CA TRP A 23 -0.47 4.57 37.98
C TRP A 23 0.66 4.31 38.97
N LEU A 24 1.88 4.08 38.50
CA LEU A 24 3.07 3.89 39.33
C LEU A 24 3.40 5.12 40.18
N ALA A 25 3.06 6.33 39.72
CA ALA A 25 3.24 7.58 40.46
C ALA A 25 2.14 7.89 41.49
N GLY A 26 1.06 7.11 41.54
CA GLY A 26 -0.05 7.28 42.49
C GLY A 26 -1.37 7.67 41.84
N GLY A 27 -1.37 7.79 40.52
CA GLY A 27 -2.54 8.12 39.73
C GLY A 27 -3.48 6.94 39.51
N SER A 28 -4.28 7.06 38.46
CA SER A 28 -5.37 6.13 38.19
C SER A 28 -4.88 4.83 37.58
N ARG A 29 -5.52 3.72 37.95
CA ARG A 29 -5.19 2.41 37.38
C ARG A 29 -5.53 2.37 35.88
N PRO A 30 -4.66 1.81 35.02
CA PRO A 30 -4.95 1.64 33.61
C PRO A 30 -6.19 0.76 33.39
N PRO A 31 -7.04 1.07 32.39
CA PRO A 31 -8.16 0.21 32.03
C PRO A 31 -7.65 -1.10 31.39
N LEU A 32 -7.92 -2.24 32.04
CA LEU A 32 -7.45 -3.57 31.60
C LEU A 32 -7.87 -3.88 30.15
N GLU A 33 -9.14 -3.65 29.81
CA GLU A 33 -9.69 -3.89 28.47
C GLU A 33 -8.94 -3.11 27.37
N ALA A 34 -8.43 -1.91 27.69
CA ALA A 34 -7.66 -1.12 26.74
C ALA A 34 -6.26 -1.72 26.52
N VAL A 35 -5.61 -2.20 27.58
CA VAL A 35 -4.32 -2.90 27.48
C VAL A 35 -4.48 -4.19 26.68
N GLU A 36 -5.52 -4.98 26.95
CA GLU A 36 -5.84 -6.20 26.18
C GLU A 36 -6.16 -5.91 24.71
N SER A 37 -6.80 -4.77 24.43
CA SER A 37 -7.02 -4.30 23.06
C SER A 37 -5.71 -3.98 22.33
N VAL A 38 -4.77 -3.30 23.00
CA VAL A 38 -3.43 -3.04 22.44
C VAL A 38 -2.63 -4.32 22.23
N LEU A 39 -2.73 -5.28 23.16
CA LEU A 39 -2.10 -6.61 23.03
C LEU A 39 -2.56 -7.32 21.75
N ARG A 40 -3.88 -7.40 21.52
CA ARG A 40 -4.42 -8.03 20.31
C ARG A 40 -3.93 -7.35 19.02
N LYS A 41 -3.80 -6.02 19.02
CA LYS A 41 -3.25 -5.29 17.87
C LYS A 41 -1.78 -5.60 17.61
N VAL A 42 -0.98 -5.75 18.67
CA VAL A 42 0.43 -6.17 18.56
C VAL A 42 0.53 -7.59 18.00
N GLU A 43 -0.28 -8.51 18.51
CA GLU A 43 -0.34 -9.90 18.02
C GLU A 43 -0.76 -9.97 16.55
N GLN A 44 -1.76 -9.18 16.17
CA GLN A 44 -2.21 -9.09 14.77
C GLN A 44 -1.09 -8.54 13.87
N ALA A 45 -0.45 -7.44 14.25
CA ALA A 45 0.63 -6.84 13.46
C ALA A 45 1.82 -7.81 13.30
N ALA A 46 2.18 -8.54 14.35
CA ALA A 46 3.22 -9.57 14.29
C ALA A 46 2.86 -10.69 13.30
N ALA A 47 1.64 -11.21 13.36
CA ALA A 47 1.16 -12.24 12.45
C ALA A 47 1.11 -11.77 10.98
N GLU A 48 0.74 -10.51 10.75
CA GLU A 48 0.76 -9.89 9.41
C GLU A 48 2.19 -9.80 8.87
N THR A 49 3.15 -9.30 9.66
CA THR A 49 4.57 -9.22 9.28
C THR A 49 5.19 -10.60 9.05
N GLU A 50 4.87 -11.59 9.88
CA GLU A 50 5.34 -12.97 9.71
C GLU A 50 4.81 -13.58 8.40
N ARG A 51 3.53 -13.40 8.10
CA ARG A 51 2.93 -13.83 6.84
C ARG A 51 3.62 -13.18 5.64
N GLU A 52 3.87 -11.88 5.68
CA GLU A 52 4.58 -11.18 4.60
C GLU A 52 5.98 -11.78 4.33
N LEU A 53 6.74 -12.08 5.40
CA LEU A 53 8.07 -12.70 5.27
C LEU A 53 8.02 -14.14 4.73
N LEU A 54 6.96 -14.88 5.02
CA LEU A 54 6.71 -16.24 4.50
C LEU A 54 6.32 -16.22 3.03
N GLU A 55 5.48 -15.27 2.63
CA GLU A 55 5.03 -15.09 1.25
C GLU A 55 6.16 -14.56 0.34
N GLN A 56 7.19 -13.92 0.92
CA GLN A 56 8.33 -13.34 0.21
C GLN A 56 9.68 -13.95 0.65
N PRO A 57 9.96 -15.23 0.34
CA PRO A 57 11.19 -15.90 0.76
C PRO A 57 12.46 -15.22 0.22
N ASP A 58 12.36 -14.60 -0.95
CA ASP A 58 13.50 -13.97 -1.65
C ASP A 58 13.68 -12.47 -1.30
N VAL A 59 13.02 -11.93 -0.28
CA VAL A 59 13.14 -10.52 0.11
C VAL A 59 14.60 -10.15 0.44
N ASP A 60 14.99 -8.93 0.10
CA ASP A 60 16.34 -8.38 0.28
C ASP A 60 16.81 -8.55 1.73
N PRO A 61 18.04 -9.04 1.97
CA PRO A 61 18.51 -9.35 3.31
C PRO A 61 18.47 -8.17 4.30
N GLU A 62 18.67 -6.93 3.83
CA GLU A 62 18.63 -5.74 4.68
C GLU A 62 17.20 -5.42 5.14
N LEU A 63 16.25 -5.52 4.20
CA LEU A 63 14.82 -5.35 4.51
C LEU A 63 14.32 -6.49 5.40
N ARG A 64 14.69 -7.73 5.08
CA ARG A 64 14.37 -8.92 5.87
C ARG A 64 14.83 -8.77 7.31
N GLY A 65 16.11 -8.41 7.52
CA GLY A 65 16.63 -8.22 8.87
C GLY A 65 15.92 -7.10 9.65
N SER A 66 15.46 -6.06 8.95
CA SER A 66 14.65 -5.00 9.59
C SER A 66 13.24 -5.48 9.96
N MET A 67 12.60 -6.31 9.12
CA MET A 67 11.29 -6.90 9.41
C MET A 67 11.36 -7.96 10.51
N GLU A 68 12.40 -8.79 10.52
CA GLU A 68 12.68 -9.75 11.60
C GLU A 68 12.91 -9.02 12.93
N GLY A 69 13.64 -7.90 12.94
CA GLY A 69 13.77 -7.05 14.13
C GLY A 69 12.45 -6.42 14.59
N CYS A 70 11.50 -6.13 13.69
CA CYS A 70 10.14 -5.76 14.08
C CYS A 70 9.42 -6.91 14.79
N LEU A 71 9.57 -8.16 14.33
CA LEU A 71 8.98 -9.34 14.97
C LEU A 71 9.52 -9.54 16.40
N ASP A 72 10.84 -9.44 16.59
CA ASP A 72 11.48 -9.50 17.90
C ASP A 72 10.92 -8.42 18.84
N ALA A 73 10.78 -7.18 18.34
CA ALA A 73 10.20 -6.08 19.11
C ALA A 73 8.72 -6.31 19.44
N TYR A 74 7.93 -6.89 18.53
CA TYR A 74 6.54 -7.28 18.81
C TYR A 74 6.45 -8.36 19.88
N GLU A 75 7.37 -9.31 19.91
CA GLU A 75 7.43 -10.33 20.96
C GLU A 75 7.70 -9.69 22.34
N LEU A 76 8.68 -8.79 22.44
CA LEU A 76 8.94 -8.04 23.68
C LEU A 76 7.73 -7.22 24.13
N LEU A 77 7.07 -6.55 23.20
CA LEU A 77 5.85 -5.79 23.49
C LEU A 77 4.71 -6.70 23.96
N ARG A 78 4.55 -7.88 23.36
CA ARG A 78 3.56 -8.89 23.77
C ARG A 78 3.84 -9.37 25.19
N GLU A 79 5.08 -9.71 25.51
CA GLU A 79 5.49 -10.11 26.86
C GLU A 79 5.22 -9.01 27.90
N GLY A 80 5.57 -7.77 27.56
CA GLY A 80 5.29 -6.59 28.37
C GLY A 80 3.78 -6.39 28.59
N LEU A 81 2.97 -6.42 27.54
CA LEU A 81 1.53 -6.20 27.67
C LEU A 81 0.86 -7.32 28.47
N GLN A 82 1.27 -8.58 28.30
CA GLN A 82 0.80 -9.70 29.11
C GLN A 82 1.21 -9.56 30.58
N GLY A 83 2.44 -9.11 30.85
CA GLY A 83 2.91 -8.78 32.20
C GLY A 83 2.06 -7.72 32.87
N VAL A 84 1.64 -6.69 32.11
CA VAL A 84 0.77 -5.62 32.59
C VAL A 84 -0.62 -6.16 32.88
N CYS A 85 -1.23 -6.94 31.97
CA CYS A 85 -2.53 -7.55 32.22
C CYS A 85 -2.53 -8.38 33.51
N ARG A 86 -1.49 -9.19 33.74
CA ARG A 86 -1.33 -9.97 34.99
C ARG A 86 -1.20 -9.08 36.23
N SER A 87 -0.38 -8.04 36.13
CA SER A 87 -0.12 -7.09 37.22
C SER A 87 -1.37 -6.32 37.60
N LEU A 88 -2.16 -5.88 36.61
CA LEU A 88 -3.45 -5.25 36.81
C LEU A 88 -4.42 -6.24 37.48
N SER A 89 -4.64 -7.42 36.90
CA SER A 89 -5.61 -8.39 37.45
C SER A 89 -5.30 -8.81 38.90
N SER A 90 -4.03 -8.78 39.30
CA SER A 90 -3.58 -9.14 40.66
C SER A 90 -3.30 -7.95 41.58
N ASP A 91 -3.51 -6.71 41.10
CA ASP A 91 -3.21 -5.44 41.78
C ASP A 91 -1.75 -5.32 42.28
N ARG A 92 -0.80 -5.87 41.53
CA ARG A 92 0.63 -5.90 41.88
C ARG A 92 1.40 -4.80 41.17
N ARG A 93 1.51 -3.66 41.85
CA ARG A 93 2.09 -2.44 41.29
C ARG A 93 3.61 -2.50 41.05
N GLU A 94 4.35 -3.22 41.88
CA GLU A 94 5.81 -3.38 41.71
C GLU A 94 6.15 -4.19 40.44
N GLU A 95 5.38 -5.26 40.16
CA GLU A 95 5.54 -6.09 38.95
C GLU A 95 5.22 -5.27 37.67
N ALA A 96 4.29 -4.32 37.76
CA ALA A 96 3.99 -3.41 36.66
C ALA A 96 5.16 -2.46 36.33
N GLY A 97 6.01 -2.12 37.31
CA GLY A 97 7.21 -1.29 37.11
C GLY A 97 8.28 -1.99 36.28
N VAL A 98 8.53 -3.28 36.55
CA VAL A 98 9.45 -4.10 35.73
C VAL A 98 8.91 -4.22 34.31
N THR A 99 7.60 -4.38 34.18
CA THR A 99 6.94 -4.55 32.89
C THR A 99 6.94 -3.27 32.05
N LEU A 100 6.87 -2.10 32.68
CA LEU A 100 6.99 -0.81 32.00
C LEU A 100 8.32 -0.67 31.26
N ALA A 101 9.43 -1.09 31.87
CA ALA A 101 10.75 -1.02 31.23
C ALA A 101 10.83 -1.90 29.97
N ILE A 102 10.19 -3.08 29.99
CA ILE A 102 10.11 -3.98 28.82
C ILE A 102 9.31 -3.31 27.69
N LEU A 103 8.18 -2.67 28.02
CA LEU A 103 7.36 -1.96 27.03
C LEU A 103 8.08 -0.78 26.39
N GLU A 104 8.85 -0.04 27.18
CA GLU A 104 9.64 1.09 26.69
C GLU A 104 10.75 0.61 25.74
N ALA A 105 11.50 -0.42 26.13
CA ALA A 105 12.53 -1.04 25.30
C ALA A 105 11.95 -1.59 23.98
N GLY A 106 10.89 -2.41 24.05
CA GLY A 106 10.24 -2.95 22.86
C GLY A 106 9.64 -1.87 21.96
N SER A 107 9.13 -0.77 22.52
CA SER A 107 8.64 0.36 21.74
C SER A 107 9.77 1.12 21.03
N GLU A 108 10.93 1.26 21.66
CA GLU A 108 12.09 1.92 21.06
C GLU A 108 12.68 1.07 19.93
N GLU A 109 12.83 -0.24 20.14
CA GLU A 109 13.29 -1.20 19.12
C GLU A 109 12.34 -1.26 17.93
N LEU A 110 11.02 -1.35 18.17
CA LEU A 110 10.04 -1.33 17.09
C LEU A 110 10.14 -0.03 16.27
N GLN A 111 10.32 1.12 16.91
CA GLN A 111 10.51 2.38 16.20
C GLN A 111 11.81 2.42 15.40
N HIS A 112 12.90 1.85 15.94
CA HIS A 112 14.18 1.76 15.24
C HIS A 112 14.03 0.97 13.94
N HIS A 113 13.47 -0.24 14.01
CA HIS A 113 13.29 -1.10 12.84
C HIS A 113 12.28 -0.54 11.84
N ARG A 114 11.16 0.05 12.30
CA ARG A 114 10.21 0.72 11.41
C ARG A 114 10.84 1.91 10.66
N ARG A 115 11.73 2.67 11.31
CA ARG A 115 12.49 3.74 10.63
C ARG A 115 13.46 3.16 9.61
N ALA A 116 14.09 2.02 9.88
CA ALA A 116 14.96 1.35 8.92
C ALA A 116 14.16 0.89 7.68
N VAL A 117 12.99 0.26 7.87
CA VAL A 117 12.07 -0.11 6.78
C VAL A 117 11.64 1.12 5.98
N ALA A 118 11.21 2.20 6.65
CA ALA A 118 10.80 3.44 5.98
C ALA A 118 11.96 4.05 5.18
N ALA A 119 13.14 4.15 5.77
CA ALA A 119 14.34 4.66 5.08
C ALA A 119 14.71 3.77 3.88
N TRP A 120 14.53 2.46 3.98
CA TRP A 120 14.78 1.53 2.88
C TRP A 120 13.81 1.76 1.71
N LEU A 121 12.53 2.00 2.00
CA LEU A 121 11.47 2.28 1.03
C LEU A 121 11.63 3.67 0.38
N GLU A 122 12.05 4.68 1.14
CA GLU A 122 12.22 6.06 0.68
C GLU A 122 13.56 6.31 -0.02
N ALA A 123 14.52 5.38 0.07
CA ALA A 123 15.82 5.53 -0.55
C ALA A 123 15.69 5.67 -2.07
N PRO A 124 16.33 6.67 -2.71
CA PRO A 124 16.28 6.89 -4.16
C PRO A 124 17.22 5.93 -4.90
N LEU A 125 17.12 4.64 -4.59
CA LEU A 125 17.93 3.57 -5.16
C LEU A 125 17.06 2.65 -6.01
N PRO A 126 17.48 2.28 -7.23
CA PRO A 126 16.75 1.31 -8.02
C PRO A 126 16.73 -0.06 -7.34
N ARG A 127 15.53 -0.61 -7.16
CA ARG A 127 15.27 -1.88 -6.49
C ARG A 127 14.40 -2.79 -7.35
N CYS A 128 14.60 -4.09 -7.22
CA CYS A 128 13.71 -5.05 -7.86
C CYS A 128 12.36 -5.03 -7.14
N PRO A 129 11.22 -4.89 -7.85
CA PRO A 129 9.90 -4.89 -7.22
C PRO A 129 9.54 -6.22 -6.54
N ARG A 130 10.18 -7.32 -6.96
CA ARG A 130 9.95 -8.66 -6.38
C ARG A 130 10.76 -8.94 -5.13
N CYS A 131 12.07 -8.78 -5.22
CA CYS A 131 12.99 -9.20 -4.14
C CYS A 131 13.63 -8.03 -3.40
N GLY A 132 13.37 -6.78 -3.77
CA GLY A 132 13.97 -5.60 -3.15
C GLY A 132 15.46 -5.36 -3.45
N SER A 133 16.13 -6.31 -4.12
CA SER A 133 17.57 -6.22 -4.41
C SER A 133 17.92 -4.92 -5.14
N ALA A 134 18.77 -4.12 -4.51
CA ALA A 134 19.27 -2.86 -5.04
C ALA A 134 20.48 -3.04 -5.96
N GLY A 135 20.66 -2.10 -6.88
CA GLY A 135 21.92 -1.98 -7.62
C GLY A 135 21.84 -1.09 -8.86
N PRO A 136 23.00 -0.78 -9.48
CA PRO A 136 23.08 0.14 -10.61
C PRO A 136 22.57 -0.48 -11.92
N ASP A 137 22.55 -1.81 -12.03
CA ASP A 137 22.07 -2.50 -13.23
C ASP A 137 20.57 -2.30 -13.44
N TRP A 138 20.16 -2.25 -14.71
CA TRP A 138 18.75 -2.16 -15.09
C TRP A 138 17.94 -3.38 -14.65
N HIS A 139 18.55 -4.56 -14.65
CA HIS A 139 17.85 -5.82 -14.36
C HIS A 139 18.40 -6.45 -13.08
N CYS A 140 17.50 -7.00 -12.28
CA CYS A 140 17.86 -7.81 -11.12
C CYS A 140 18.56 -9.11 -11.59
N PRO A 141 19.75 -9.46 -11.06
CA PRO A 141 20.45 -10.69 -11.45
C PRO A 141 19.70 -11.97 -11.02
N GLY A 142 18.92 -11.91 -9.94
CA GLY A 142 18.11 -13.02 -9.45
C GLY A 142 16.79 -13.15 -10.20
N CYS A 143 15.96 -12.10 -10.16
CA CYS A 143 14.61 -12.14 -10.71
C CYS A 143 14.51 -11.83 -12.21
N ARG A 144 15.56 -11.24 -12.81
CA ARG A 144 15.58 -10.73 -14.19
C ARG A 144 14.52 -9.66 -14.51
N LEU A 145 13.92 -9.07 -13.48
CA LEU A 145 12.98 -7.95 -13.59
C LEU A 145 13.73 -6.61 -13.59
N ASP A 146 13.09 -5.59 -14.15
CA ASP A 146 13.57 -4.22 -14.09
C ASP A 146 13.69 -3.74 -12.65
N ARG A 147 14.80 -3.08 -12.34
CA ARG A 147 14.99 -2.36 -11.08
C ARG A 147 14.46 -0.95 -11.24
N LEU A 148 13.50 -0.59 -10.41
CA LEU A 148 12.84 0.72 -10.40
C LEU A 148 13.12 1.44 -9.09
N VAL A 149 13.27 2.75 -9.14
CA VAL A 149 13.33 3.61 -7.95
C VAL A 149 11.93 3.62 -7.33
N PRO A 150 11.76 3.16 -6.08
CA PRO A 150 10.47 3.13 -5.42
C PRO A 150 9.79 4.50 -5.37
N ASP A 151 8.46 4.49 -5.35
CA ASP A 151 7.65 5.69 -5.15
C ASP A 151 7.06 5.65 -3.74
N ALA A 152 7.65 6.40 -2.81
CA ALA A 152 7.20 6.47 -1.42
C ALA A 152 5.80 7.09 -1.28
N ASP A 153 5.38 7.90 -2.26
CA ASP A 153 4.07 8.56 -2.30
C ASP A 153 3.02 7.72 -3.06
N ALA A 154 3.32 6.46 -3.38
CA ALA A 154 2.41 5.57 -4.07
C ALA A 154 1.15 5.35 -3.23
N VAL A 155 0.10 6.12 -3.53
CA VAL A 155 -1.22 5.94 -2.92
C VAL A 155 -1.79 4.63 -3.44
N SER A 156 -1.98 3.64 -2.57
CA SER A 156 -2.82 2.48 -2.85
C SER A 156 -4.26 2.96 -2.99
N SER A 157 -4.67 3.42 -4.18
CA SER A 157 -6.03 3.91 -4.36
C SER A 157 -6.97 2.73 -4.57
N SER A 158 -7.68 2.35 -3.52
CA SER A 158 -8.79 1.38 -3.53
C SER A 158 -9.87 1.67 -4.60
N SER A 159 -9.90 2.90 -5.11
CA SER A 159 -10.74 3.28 -6.26
C SER A 159 -10.40 2.56 -7.56
N TRP A 160 -9.17 2.05 -7.73
CA TRP A 160 -8.79 1.29 -8.92
C TRP A 160 -9.43 -0.09 -8.97
N GLU A 161 -9.63 -0.72 -7.81
CA GLU A 161 -10.09 -2.11 -7.69
C GLU A 161 -11.59 -2.27 -7.95
N THR A 162 -12.36 -1.19 -7.80
CA THR A 162 -13.84 -1.23 -7.90
C THR A 162 -14.37 -0.54 -9.16
N ALA A 163 -13.51 0.05 -9.98
CA ALA A 163 -13.92 0.72 -11.20
C ALA A 163 -14.06 -0.26 -12.36
N THR A 164 -15.19 -0.21 -13.05
CA THR A 164 -15.36 -0.88 -14.34
C THR A 164 -14.56 -0.11 -15.38
N LEU A 165 -13.70 -0.78 -16.15
CA LEU A 165 -12.94 -0.15 -17.24
C LEU A 165 -13.21 -0.89 -18.56
N PRO A 166 -13.05 -0.23 -19.72
CA PRO A 166 -13.09 -0.93 -20.99
C PRO A 166 -11.98 -2.00 -21.09
N PRO A 167 -12.16 -3.09 -21.87
CA PRO A 167 -11.24 -4.22 -21.91
C PRO A 167 -9.75 -3.85 -22.14
N ASP A 168 -9.49 -2.91 -23.05
CA ASP A 168 -8.11 -2.49 -23.35
C ASP A 168 -7.42 -1.79 -22.17
N PHE A 169 -8.17 -1.11 -21.30
CA PHE A 169 -7.62 -0.51 -20.08
C PHE A 169 -7.38 -1.56 -19.00
N LEU A 170 -8.19 -2.63 -18.95
CA LEU A 170 -7.98 -3.75 -18.04
C LEU A 170 -6.69 -4.50 -18.33
N LEU A 171 -6.33 -4.68 -19.61
CA LEU A 171 -5.05 -5.28 -19.99
C LEU A 171 -3.85 -4.48 -19.47
N VAL A 172 -3.93 -3.15 -19.54
CA VAL A 172 -2.90 -2.26 -18.98
C VAL A 172 -2.87 -2.34 -17.46
N HIS A 173 -4.04 -2.39 -16.82
CA HIS A 173 -4.15 -2.54 -15.36
C HIS A 173 -3.50 -3.84 -14.88
N GLU A 174 -3.77 -4.96 -15.53
CA GLU A 174 -3.17 -6.26 -15.20
C GLU A 174 -1.65 -6.24 -15.32
N ALA A 175 -1.12 -5.63 -16.38
CA ALA A 175 0.32 -5.50 -16.58
C ALA A 175 0.96 -4.55 -15.55
N TYR A 176 0.29 -3.46 -15.19
CA TYR A 176 0.71 -2.53 -14.15
C TYR A 176 0.75 -3.21 -12.77
N ARG A 177 -0.31 -3.95 -12.41
CA ARG A 177 -0.37 -4.73 -11.17
C ARG A 177 0.73 -5.78 -11.11
N ALA A 178 0.94 -6.51 -12.20
CA ALA A 178 2.02 -7.49 -12.29
C ALA A 178 3.40 -6.83 -12.12
N LEU A 179 3.62 -5.62 -12.64
CA LEU A 179 4.86 -4.88 -12.41
C LEU A 179 5.02 -4.50 -10.93
N GLN A 180 3.98 -3.94 -10.30
CA GLN A 180 4.01 -3.54 -8.90
C GLN A 180 4.26 -4.72 -7.95
N LEU A 181 3.67 -5.88 -8.24
CA LEU A 181 3.86 -7.11 -7.46
C LEU A 181 5.16 -7.86 -7.81
N GLY A 182 5.95 -7.36 -8.76
CA GLY A 182 7.18 -8.02 -9.20
C GLY A 182 6.92 -9.36 -9.92
N GLU A 183 5.78 -9.50 -10.58
CA GLU A 183 5.39 -10.65 -11.39
C GLU A 183 5.66 -10.43 -12.90
N GLY A 184 5.90 -9.18 -13.31
CA GLY A 184 6.15 -8.80 -14.70
C GLY A 184 7.19 -7.69 -14.86
N PRO A 185 7.91 -7.64 -16.00
CA PRO A 185 8.85 -6.58 -16.31
C PRO A 185 8.14 -5.31 -16.83
N LEU A 186 8.81 -4.16 -16.75
CA LEU A 186 8.31 -2.87 -17.24
C LEU A 186 7.97 -2.95 -18.74
N ASN A 187 8.79 -3.66 -19.52
CA ASN A 187 8.54 -3.81 -20.96
C ASN A 187 7.18 -4.46 -21.27
N ARG A 188 6.69 -5.37 -20.42
CA ARG A 188 5.36 -5.98 -20.60
C ARG A 188 4.23 -4.96 -20.42
N LEU A 189 4.38 -4.01 -19.49
CA LEU A 189 3.46 -2.89 -19.34
C LEU A 189 3.49 -2.00 -20.60
N LEU A 190 4.67 -1.70 -21.14
CA LEU A 190 4.80 -0.88 -22.36
C LEU A 190 4.21 -1.54 -23.61
N GLU A 191 4.33 -2.86 -23.73
CA GLU A 191 3.68 -3.61 -24.80
C GLU A 191 2.15 -3.56 -24.68
N SER A 192 1.62 -3.62 -23.44
CA SER A 192 0.17 -3.59 -23.19
C SER A 192 -0.49 -2.27 -23.59
N VAL A 193 0.23 -1.16 -23.58
CA VAL A 193 -0.32 0.17 -23.93
C VAL A 193 -0.32 0.46 -25.43
N LEU A 194 0.40 -0.31 -26.27
CA LEU A 194 0.48 -0.03 -27.71
C LEU A 194 -0.89 -0.05 -28.43
N PRO A 195 -1.77 -1.04 -28.19
CA PRO A 195 -3.11 -1.03 -28.79
C PRO A 195 -3.95 0.15 -28.31
N LEU A 196 -3.82 0.49 -27.01
CA LEU A 196 -4.53 1.61 -26.40
C LEU A 196 -4.08 2.94 -27.01
N GLU A 197 -2.77 3.15 -27.21
CA GLU A 197 -2.22 4.34 -27.84
C GLU A 197 -2.78 4.55 -29.25
N ALA A 198 -2.77 3.50 -30.09
CA ALA A 198 -3.27 3.57 -31.46
C ALA A 198 -4.75 3.98 -31.50
N ARG A 199 -5.56 3.41 -30.59
CA ARG A 199 -6.96 3.79 -30.43
C ARG A 199 -7.12 5.23 -29.95
N MET A 200 -6.36 5.67 -28.95
CA MET A 200 -6.48 7.03 -28.42
C MET A 200 -6.05 8.09 -29.43
N ARG A 201 -5.00 7.83 -30.23
CA ARG A 201 -4.62 8.71 -31.37
C ARG A 201 -5.74 8.84 -32.40
N SER A 202 -6.40 7.72 -32.70
CA SER A 202 -7.55 7.70 -33.62
C SER A 202 -8.74 8.46 -33.03
N ALA A 203 -9.08 8.20 -31.77
CA ALA A 203 -10.15 8.88 -31.05
C ALA A 203 -9.92 10.39 -31.02
N LEU A 204 -8.71 10.83 -30.64
CA LEU A 204 -8.32 12.23 -30.61
C LEU A 204 -8.51 12.91 -31.97
N THR A 205 -8.07 12.27 -33.06
CA THR A 205 -8.21 12.82 -34.42
C THR A 205 -9.67 12.97 -34.84
N LEU A 206 -10.51 11.99 -34.49
CA LEU A 206 -11.93 11.99 -34.85
C LEU A 206 -12.76 12.94 -33.97
N SER A 207 -12.41 13.09 -32.70
CA SER A 207 -13.21 13.83 -31.72
C SER A 207 -12.82 15.30 -31.56
N GLN A 208 -11.66 15.72 -32.09
CA GLN A 208 -11.09 17.07 -31.90
C GLN A 208 -12.04 18.23 -32.17
N ARG A 209 -13.01 18.08 -33.08
CA ARG A 209 -13.96 19.14 -33.47
C ARG A 209 -15.37 18.95 -32.91
N GLU A 210 -15.82 17.70 -32.81
CA GLU A 210 -17.22 17.38 -32.51
C GLU A 210 -17.45 16.95 -31.06
N HIS A 211 -16.42 16.40 -30.40
CA HIS A 211 -16.49 15.85 -29.05
C HIS A 211 -15.23 16.20 -28.25
N PRO A 212 -15.05 17.49 -27.86
CA PRO A 212 -13.86 17.96 -27.18
C PRO A 212 -13.60 17.25 -25.84
N GLU A 213 -14.63 16.75 -25.18
CA GLU A 213 -14.53 15.93 -23.97
C GLU A 213 -13.86 14.57 -24.21
N ILE A 214 -14.14 13.91 -25.34
CA ILE A 214 -13.44 12.68 -25.75
C ILE A 214 -12.00 13.01 -26.12
N ALA A 215 -11.78 14.11 -26.85
CA ALA A 215 -10.43 14.55 -27.21
C ALA A 215 -9.57 14.80 -25.96
N CYS A 216 -10.13 15.44 -24.94
CA CYS A 216 -9.46 15.68 -23.67
C CYS A 216 -9.12 14.37 -22.93
N ALA A 217 -10.04 13.41 -22.88
CA ALA A 217 -9.77 12.11 -22.26
C ALA A 217 -8.73 11.29 -23.05
N ALA A 218 -8.80 11.30 -24.38
CA ALA A 218 -7.80 10.64 -25.23
C ALA A 218 -6.41 11.25 -25.07
N GLN A 219 -6.32 12.58 -25.00
CA GLN A 219 -5.08 13.30 -24.76
C GLN A 219 -4.47 12.95 -23.39
N LEU A 220 -5.30 12.93 -22.32
CA LEU A 220 -4.85 12.53 -20.97
C LEU A 220 -4.30 11.10 -20.96
N CYS A 221 -4.93 10.18 -21.68
CA CYS A 221 -4.44 8.80 -21.80
C CYS A 221 -3.08 8.74 -22.51
N LEU A 222 -2.89 9.53 -23.57
CA LEU A 222 -1.63 9.58 -24.31
C LEU A 222 -0.49 10.19 -23.47
N GLU A 223 -0.78 11.24 -22.70
CA GLU A 223 0.17 11.80 -21.72
C GLU A 223 0.58 10.74 -20.70
N GLY A 224 -0.36 9.94 -20.20
CA GLY A 224 -0.05 8.84 -19.29
C GLY A 224 0.84 7.76 -19.91
N ILE A 225 0.66 7.47 -21.20
CA ILE A 225 1.53 6.54 -21.93
C ILE A 225 2.94 7.10 -22.11
N GLU A 226 3.09 8.42 -22.28
CA GLU A 226 4.39 9.10 -22.33
C GLU A 226 5.10 9.05 -20.97
N ASP A 227 4.38 9.30 -19.87
CA ASP A 227 4.91 9.16 -18.50
C ASP A 227 5.37 7.70 -18.23
N LEU A 228 4.63 6.69 -18.69
CA LEU A 228 5.07 5.29 -18.60
C LEU A 228 6.37 5.03 -19.38
N ARG A 229 6.54 5.65 -20.55
CA ARG A 229 7.76 5.51 -21.36
C ARG A 229 8.95 6.20 -20.72
N GLU A 230 8.75 7.34 -20.06
CA GLU A 230 9.81 8.04 -19.32
C GLU A 230 10.45 7.12 -18.26
N ALA A 231 9.68 6.21 -17.66
CA ALA A 231 10.21 5.23 -16.70
C ALA A 231 11.30 4.32 -17.30
N THR A 232 11.36 4.14 -18.62
CA THR A 232 12.44 3.39 -19.30
C THR A 232 13.76 4.14 -19.37
N GLU A 233 13.77 5.42 -19.03
CA GLU A 233 14.97 6.25 -18.97
C GLU A 233 15.32 6.56 -17.51
N THR A 234 14.32 6.93 -16.71
CA THR A 234 14.50 7.39 -15.33
C THR A 234 14.50 6.28 -14.30
N ARG A 235 13.95 5.10 -14.65
CA ARG A 235 13.62 4.00 -13.72
C ARG A 235 12.64 4.40 -12.61
N ALA A 236 11.97 5.54 -12.72
CA ALA A 236 11.14 6.04 -11.63
C ALA A 236 9.79 5.30 -11.61
N MET A 237 9.51 4.56 -10.52
CA MET A 237 8.16 4.03 -10.29
C MET A 237 7.13 5.15 -10.17
N LYS A 238 7.55 6.36 -9.79
CA LYS A 238 6.70 7.55 -9.78
C LYS A 238 6.13 7.88 -11.17
N SER A 239 6.94 7.82 -12.23
CA SER A 239 6.45 8.02 -13.61
C SER A 239 5.50 6.89 -14.02
N VAL A 240 5.78 5.65 -13.58
CA VAL A 240 4.86 4.51 -13.79
C VAL A 240 3.49 4.74 -13.14
N ASN A 241 3.48 5.08 -11.85
CA ASN A 241 2.27 5.30 -11.07
C ASN A 241 1.46 6.50 -11.58
N GLN A 242 2.16 7.59 -11.94
CA GLN A 242 1.54 8.78 -12.51
C GLN A 242 0.91 8.51 -13.89
N GLY A 243 1.65 7.82 -14.77
CA GLY A 243 1.15 7.44 -16.09
C GLY A 243 -0.08 6.53 -16.00
N TRP A 244 -0.05 5.53 -15.11
CA TRP A 244 -1.22 4.69 -14.85
C TRP A 244 -2.42 5.50 -14.34
N ARG A 245 -2.21 6.42 -13.38
CA ARG A 245 -3.29 7.27 -12.85
C ARG A 245 -4.00 8.07 -13.94
N GLN A 246 -3.25 8.63 -14.90
CA GLN A 246 -3.80 9.39 -16.02
C GLN A 246 -4.57 8.47 -17.00
N ILE A 247 -4.00 7.30 -17.34
CA ILE A 247 -4.66 6.30 -18.19
C ILE A 247 -5.98 5.84 -17.55
N PHE A 248 -5.95 5.51 -16.26
CA PHE A 248 -7.13 5.10 -15.51
C PHE A 248 -8.23 6.16 -15.52
N GLU A 249 -7.89 7.41 -15.20
CA GLU A 249 -8.83 8.52 -15.16
C GLU A 249 -9.42 8.83 -16.55
N ALA A 250 -8.61 8.72 -17.60
CA ALA A 250 -9.09 8.81 -18.97
C ALA A 250 -10.10 7.69 -19.32
N GLY A 251 -9.80 6.45 -18.94
CA GLY A 251 -10.69 5.31 -19.14
C GLY A 251 -12.04 5.48 -18.44
N ARG A 252 -12.00 5.92 -17.17
CA ARG A 252 -13.19 6.24 -16.37
C ARG A 252 -14.03 7.33 -17.05
N ARG A 253 -13.41 8.43 -17.45
CA ARG A 253 -14.08 9.54 -18.13
C ARG A 253 -14.69 9.12 -19.46
N LEU A 254 -13.99 8.33 -20.27
CA LEU A 254 -14.52 7.81 -21.53
C LEU A 254 -15.77 6.95 -21.29
N GLN A 255 -15.74 6.08 -20.28
CA GLN A 255 -16.88 5.25 -19.94
C GLN A 255 -18.10 6.07 -19.49
N GLU A 256 -17.89 7.14 -18.72
CA GLU A 256 -18.97 8.06 -18.32
C GLU A 256 -19.58 8.80 -19.51
N LEU A 257 -18.79 9.12 -20.53
CA LEU A 257 -19.24 9.84 -21.73
C LEU A 257 -19.98 8.92 -22.72
N MET A 258 -19.66 7.63 -22.74
CA MET A 258 -20.19 6.68 -23.72
C MET A 258 -21.73 6.62 -23.81
N PRO A 259 -22.50 6.55 -22.70
CA PRO A 259 -23.96 6.52 -22.75
C PRO A 259 -24.56 7.74 -23.46
N GLY A 260 -24.05 8.94 -23.16
CA GLY A 260 -24.53 10.19 -23.76
C GLY A 260 -24.25 10.28 -25.26
N ILE A 261 -23.08 9.80 -25.69
CA ILE A 261 -22.69 9.77 -27.10
C ILE A 261 -23.55 8.77 -27.89
N LEU A 262 -23.78 7.56 -27.34
CA LEU A 262 -24.61 6.55 -27.99
C LEU A 262 -26.06 7.02 -28.12
N GLN A 263 -26.60 7.66 -27.08
CA GLN A 263 -27.93 8.24 -27.10
C GLN A 263 -28.04 9.37 -28.15
N ALA A 264 -27.04 10.24 -28.25
CA ALA A 264 -27.00 11.30 -29.27
C ALA A 264 -26.88 10.76 -30.70
N ALA A 265 -26.20 9.62 -30.88
CA ALA A 265 -26.04 8.94 -32.16
C ALA A 265 -27.25 8.06 -32.57
N GLY A 266 -28.32 8.03 -31.77
CA GLY A 266 -29.49 7.19 -32.02
C GLY A 266 -29.20 5.69 -31.93
N ARG A 267 -28.14 5.30 -31.22
CA ARG A 267 -27.77 3.90 -30.98
C ARG A 267 -28.19 3.52 -29.56
N GLU A 268 -28.78 2.34 -29.41
CA GLU A 268 -29.08 1.79 -28.08
C GLU A 268 -27.77 1.67 -27.29
N VAL A 269 -27.79 2.18 -26.06
CA VAL A 269 -26.73 1.93 -25.08
C VAL A 269 -26.73 0.43 -24.82
N PRO A 270 -25.66 -0.33 -25.12
CA PRO A 270 -25.60 -1.70 -24.65
C PRO A 270 -25.67 -1.63 -23.13
N VAL A 271 -26.77 -2.10 -22.57
CA VAL A 271 -26.87 -2.37 -21.14
C VAL A 271 -25.82 -3.44 -20.90
N GLN A 272 -24.66 -3.04 -20.38
CA GLN A 272 -23.80 -4.00 -19.71
C GLN A 272 -24.61 -4.48 -18.52
N GLU A 273 -25.24 -5.65 -18.66
CA GLU A 273 -25.67 -6.41 -17.51
C GLU A 273 -24.47 -6.47 -16.56
N PRO A 274 -24.67 -6.20 -15.25
CA PRO A 274 -23.59 -6.36 -14.29
C PRO A 274 -23.09 -7.80 -14.46
N GLN A 275 -21.90 -7.95 -15.03
CA GLN A 275 -21.23 -9.23 -14.96
C GLN A 275 -21.09 -9.50 -13.48
N ASP A 276 -21.75 -10.57 -13.02
CA ASP A 276 -21.69 -11.02 -11.64
C ASP A 276 -20.28 -10.83 -11.14
N SER A 277 -20.16 -10.04 -10.08
CA SER A 277 -18.94 -9.84 -9.34
C SER A 277 -18.35 -11.21 -9.07
N VAL A 278 -17.30 -11.57 -9.82
CA VAL A 278 -16.44 -12.69 -9.47
C VAL A 278 -15.76 -12.26 -8.18
N SER A 279 -16.40 -12.59 -7.07
CA SER A 279 -15.77 -12.65 -5.77
C SER A 279 -14.65 -13.66 -5.92
N ILE A 280 -13.41 -13.18 -6.02
CA ILE A 280 -12.24 -14.02 -5.80
C ILE A 280 -12.25 -14.31 -4.30
N GLN A 281 -12.98 -15.36 -3.90
CA GLN A 281 -12.74 -16.00 -2.62
C GLN A 281 -11.34 -16.60 -2.69
N GLY A 282 -10.42 -16.06 -1.89
CA GLY A 282 -9.14 -16.68 -1.64
C GLY A 282 -9.33 -18.09 -1.06
N PRO A 283 -8.44 -19.03 -1.37
CA PRO A 283 -8.51 -20.38 -0.82
C PRO A 283 -8.36 -20.34 0.70
N GLU A 284 -9.21 -21.13 1.38
CA GLU A 284 -9.14 -21.45 2.81
C GLU A 284 -7.81 -22.10 3.22
#